data_AF-A0A7X1MDV8-F1
#
_entry.id   AF-A0A7X1MDV8-F1
#
_cell.length_a   1.000
_cell.length_b   1.000
_cell.length_c   1.000
_cell.angle_alpha   90.00
_cell.angle_beta   90.00
_cell.angle_gamma   90.00
#
_symmetry.space_group_name_H-M   'P 1'
#
loop_
_entity.id
_entity.type
_entity.pdbx_description
1 polymer ?
#
loop_
_entity_poly.entity_id
_entity_poly.type
_entity_poly.pdbx_seq_one_letter_code
_entity_poly.pdbx_strand_id
1 'polypeptide(L)'
;PDDHALPADLGLTAVPGPDPTPQAAAPRPDPTPQAAALVAALADHPRILAASAGHHAPDRLARHLVTVADAALAFLPAVLPRGAEKPSAAHRARLALAEAAGAVLAGGLSLLGIDAPEHL
;
A
#
# COMPACT_ATOMS: atom_id res chain seq x y z
N PRO A 1 -35.70 33.96 -15.15
CA PRO A 1 -35.91 32.57 -15.61
C PRO A 1 -34.71 32.15 -16.48
N ASP A 2 -33.63 31.75 -15.81
CA ASP A 2 -33.20 30.33 -15.63
C ASP A 2 -32.31 29.96 -16.83
N ASP A 3 -30.99 30.11 -16.74
CA ASP A 3 -30.04 29.25 -16.02
C ASP A 3 -29.98 27.83 -16.60
N HIS A 4 -28.96 27.58 -17.44
CA HIS A 4 -28.36 26.26 -17.60
C HIS A 4 -26.87 26.41 -17.91
N ALA A 5 -26.11 26.55 -16.82
CA ALA A 5 -24.90 25.80 -16.48
C ALA A 5 -23.99 25.30 -17.63
N LEU A 6 -22.81 25.92 -17.70
CA LEU A 6 -21.60 25.41 -18.36
C LEU A 6 -21.09 24.15 -17.63
N PRO A 7 -20.70 23.06 -18.33
CA PRO A 7 -19.83 22.06 -17.74
C PRO A 7 -18.41 22.63 -17.60
N ALA A 8 -17.92 22.65 -16.36
CA ALA A 8 -16.56 23.03 -16.01
C ALA A 8 -15.55 22.07 -16.64
N ASP A 9 -14.71 22.62 -17.52
CA ASP A 9 -13.49 22.01 -18.04
C ASP A 9 -12.51 21.80 -16.87
N LEU A 10 -12.24 20.54 -16.48
CA LEU A 10 -11.16 20.23 -15.56
C LEU A 10 -9.84 20.52 -16.29
N GLY A 11 -9.26 21.69 -16.03
CA GLY A 11 -7.99 22.17 -16.60
C GLY A 11 -6.78 21.29 -16.28
N LEU A 12 -6.68 20.16 -16.98
CA LEU A 12 -5.55 19.23 -17.00
C LEU A 12 -4.97 19.16 -18.43
N THR A 13 -4.54 20.29 -18.97
CA THR A 13 -3.65 20.29 -20.15
C THR A 13 -2.22 20.10 -19.66
N ALA A 14 -1.85 18.84 -19.43
CA ALA A 14 -0.45 18.46 -19.23
C ALA A 14 0.32 18.75 -20.52
N VAL A 15 1.18 19.76 -20.50
CA VAL A 15 2.17 20.00 -21.56
C VAL A 15 3.21 18.88 -21.46
N PRO A 16 3.47 18.09 -22.53
CA PRO A 16 4.51 17.06 -22.48
C PRO A 16 5.89 17.73 -22.43
N GLY A 17 6.52 17.69 -21.25
CA GLY A 17 7.93 18.03 -21.07
C GLY A 17 8.85 16.90 -21.56
N PRO A 18 10.11 17.21 -21.92
CA PRO A 18 11.03 16.24 -22.51
C PRO A 18 11.36 15.07 -21.55
N ASP A 19 11.58 13.90 -22.14
CA ASP A 19 11.60 12.57 -21.53
C ASP A 19 12.25 12.46 -20.13
N PRO A 20 11.57 11.88 -19.13
CA PRO A 20 12.22 11.47 -17.90
C PRO A 20 13.01 10.17 -18.16
N THR A 21 14.33 10.24 -17.97
CA THR A 21 15.19 9.08 -17.75
C THR A 21 14.52 8.08 -16.78
N PRO A 22 14.45 6.77 -17.08
CA PRO A 22 13.85 5.79 -16.20
C PRO A 22 14.88 5.38 -15.14
N GLN A 23 15.16 6.28 -14.21
CA GLN A 23 15.58 5.87 -12.87
C GLN A 23 14.49 6.38 -11.94
N ALA A 24 13.35 5.68 -11.95
CA ALA A 24 12.37 5.77 -10.88
C ALA A 24 13.11 5.34 -9.60
N ALA A 25 13.75 6.32 -8.95
CA ALA A 25 14.32 6.15 -7.63
C ALA A 25 13.18 5.56 -6.80
N ALA A 26 13.34 4.31 -6.38
CA ALA A 26 12.37 3.65 -5.53
C ALA A 26 11.96 4.66 -4.45
N PRO A 27 10.64 4.88 -4.24
CA PRO A 27 10.18 5.86 -3.27
C PRO A 27 10.93 5.62 -1.97
N ARG A 28 11.74 6.58 -1.54
CA ARG A 28 12.48 6.42 -0.29
C ARG A 28 11.45 6.18 0.81
N PRO A 29 11.60 5.11 1.60
CA PRO A 29 10.64 4.79 2.64
C PRO A 29 10.50 6.02 3.54
N ASP A 30 9.26 6.38 3.86
CA ASP A 30 9.02 7.43 4.83
C ASP A 30 9.73 7.07 6.14
N PRO A 31 10.42 8.00 6.79
CA PRO A 31 11.21 7.72 7.98
C PRO A 31 10.36 7.47 9.23
N THR A 32 9.05 7.27 9.10
CA THR A 32 8.18 7.03 10.25
C THR A 32 8.43 5.63 10.80
N PRO A 33 8.38 5.45 12.13
CA PRO A 33 8.59 4.13 12.74
C PRO A 33 7.54 3.11 12.27
N GLN A 34 6.32 3.56 11.96
CA GLN A 34 5.26 2.72 11.42
C GLN A 34 5.56 2.24 10.00
N ALA A 35 6.06 3.13 9.12
CA ALA A 35 6.46 2.74 7.77
C ALA A 35 7.64 1.76 7.80
N ALA A 36 8.63 2.02 8.66
CA ALA A 36 9.78 1.14 8.82
C ALA A 36 9.38 -0.26 9.32
N ALA A 37 8.48 -0.32 10.31
CA ALA A 37 7.95 -1.59 10.83
C ALA A 37 7.20 -2.38 9.74
N LEU A 38 6.36 -1.70 8.94
CA LEU A 38 5.64 -2.33 7.85
C LEU A 38 6.58 -2.83 6.75
N VAL A 39 7.58 -2.03 6.35
CA VAL A 39 8.59 -2.45 5.36
C VAL A 39 9.36 -3.67 5.84
N ALA A 40 9.78 -3.70 7.11
CA ALA A 40 10.47 -4.85 7.68
C ALA A 40 9.59 -6.12 7.66
N ALA A 41 8.32 -6.00 8.09
CA ALA A 41 7.39 -7.11 8.06
C ALA A 41 7.15 -7.65 6.64
N LEU A 42 7.01 -6.77 5.64
CA LEU A 42 6.86 -7.18 4.24
C LEU A 42 8.13 -7.82 3.68
N ALA A 43 9.32 -7.34 4.07
CA ALA A 43 10.60 -7.91 3.64
C ALA A 43 10.83 -9.33 4.19
N ASP A 44 10.32 -9.64 5.39
CA ASP A 44 10.42 -10.96 6.00
C ASP A 44 9.45 -11.99 5.41
N HIS A 45 8.36 -11.53 4.78
CA HIS A 45 7.30 -12.38 4.24
C HIS A 45 7.78 -13.53 3.34
N PRO A 46 8.57 -13.31 2.26
CA PRO A 46 8.99 -14.40 1.37
C PRO A 46 9.80 -15.47 2.10
N ARG A 47 10.64 -15.08 3.07
CA ARG A 47 11.41 -16.02 3.88
C ARG A 47 10.52 -16.85 4.79
N ILE A 48 9.54 -16.23 5.43
CA ILE A 48 8.60 -16.92 6.31
C ILE A 48 7.71 -17.86 5.50
N LEU A 49 7.21 -17.43 4.34
CA LEU A 49 6.40 -18.25 3.45
C LEU A 49 7.13 -19.53 3.04
N ALA A 50 8.38 -19.41 2.57
CA ALA A 50 9.21 -20.57 2.20
C ALA A 50 9.44 -21.51 3.39
N ALA A 51 9.70 -20.96 4.58
CA ALA A 51 9.93 -21.75 5.77
C ALA A 51 8.66 -22.44 6.30
N SER A 52 7.49 -21.81 6.16
CA SER A 52 6.20 -22.40 6.51
C SER A 52 5.82 -23.53 5.56
N ALA A 53 6.08 -23.36 4.25
CA ALA A 53 5.86 -24.42 3.26
C ALA A 53 6.78 -25.63 3.50
N GLY A 54 8.08 -25.40 3.75
CA GLY A 54 9.04 -26.50 3.96
C GLY A 54 8.74 -27.35 5.21
N HIS A 55 8.19 -26.74 6.26
CA HIS A 55 7.87 -27.44 7.51
C HIS A 55 6.39 -27.79 7.66
N HIS A 56 5.56 -27.55 6.64
CA HIS A 56 4.11 -27.74 6.71
C HIS A 56 3.48 -27.06 7.94
N ALA A 57 3.88 -25.82 8.19
CA ALA A 57 3.48 -25.02 9.35
C ALA A 57 2.60 -23.82 8.94
N PRO A 58 1.32 -24.02 8.58
CA PRO A 58 0.43 -22.94 8.16
C PRO A 58 0.14 -21.94 9.29
N ASP A 59 0.20 -22.37 10.55
CA ASP A 59 0.03 -21.51 11.72
C ASP A 59 1.13 -20.44 11.81
N ARG A 60 2.35 -20.76 11.38
CA ARG A 60 3.47 -19.81 11.33
C ARG A 60 3.22 -18.71 10.30
N LEU A 61 2.67 -19.07 9.15
CA LEU A 61 2.25 -18.10 8.14
C LEU A 61 1.14 -17.21 8.69
N ALA A 62 0.11 -17.79 9.32
CA ALA A 62 -1.00 -17.04 9.91
C ALA A 62 -0.53 -16.02 10.96
N ARG A 63 0.35 -16.42 11.89
CA ARG A 63 0.93 -15.50 12.90
C ARG A 63 1.70 -14.34 12.26
N HIS A 64 2.43 -14.62 11.18
CA HIS A 64 3.15 -13.58 10.46
C HIS A 64 2.19 -12.62 9.72
N LEU A 65 1.12 -13.13 9.10
CA LEU A 65 0.09 -12.28 8.49
C LEU A 65 -0.58 -11.35 9.51
N VAL A 66 -0.79 -11.81 10.75
CA VAL A 66 -1.26 -10.94 11.83
C VAL A 66 -0.25 -9.82 12.12
N THR A 67 1.05 -10.14 12.18
CA THR A 67 2.10 -9.12 12.37
C THR A 67 2.11 -8.08 11.25
N VAL A 68 1.92 -8.52 9.99
CA VAL A 68 1.81 -7.63 8.83
C VAL A 68 0.55 -6.76 8.95
N ALA A 69 -0.59 -7.34 9.32
CA ALA A 69 -1.86 -6.63 9.49
C ALA A 69 -1.77 -5.57 10.59
N ASP A 70 -1.18 -5.88 11.74
CA ASP A 70 -1.00 -4.94 12.85
C ASP A 70 -0.11 -3.75 12.42
N ALA A 71 1.00 -4.04 11.72
CA ALA A 71 1.88 -3.00 11.19
C ALA A 71 1.18 -2.13 10.13
N ALA A 72 0.35 -2.75 9.27
CA ALA A 72 -0.43 -2.04 8.26
C ALA A 72 -1.48 -1.13 8.90
N LEU A 73 -2.26 -1.64 9.86
CA LEU A 73 -3.29 -0.86 10.57
C LEU A 73 -2.68 0.33 11.32
N ALA A 74 -1.50 0.17 11.93
CA ALA A 74 -0.78 1.27 12.57
C ALA A 74 -0.29 2.33 11.57
N PHE A 75 -0.04 1.94 10.31
CA PHE A 75 0.46 2.79 9.25
C PHE A 75 -0.65 3.51 8.46
N LEU A 76 -1.83 2.89 8.29
CA LEU A 76 -2.96 3.45 7.50
C LEU A 76 -3.31 4.92 7.81
N PRO A 77 -3.30 5.39 9.07
CA PRO A 77 -3.59 6.79 9.36
C PRO A 77 -2.64 7.80 8.71
N ALA A 78 -1.44 7.37 8.28
CA ALA A 78 -0.44 8.22 7.63
C ALA A 78 -0.58 8.27 6.10
N VAL A 79 -1.43 7.42 5.50
CA VAL A 79 -1.54 7.23 4.04
C VAL A 79 -2.24 8.40 3.36
N LEU A 80 -3.38 8.84 3.89
CA LEU A 80 -4.20 9.89 3.28
C LEU A 80 -3.83 11.29 3.79
N PRO A 81 -3.81 12.31 2.91
CA PRO A 81 -3.67 13.70 3.31
C PRO A 81 -4.79 14.10 4.27
N ARG A 82 -4.48 14.85 5.34
CA ARG A 82 -5.51 15.30 6.29
C ARG A 82 -5.89 16.76 6.03
N GLY A 83 -7.18 17.06 6.04
CA GLY A 83 -7.69 18.43 5.93
C GLY A 83 -7.37 19.09 4.59
N ALA A 84 -6.71 20.24 4.61
CA ALA A 84 -6.38 21.03 3.41
C ALA A 84 -4.99 20.69 2.82
N GLU A 85 -4.35 19.61 3.27
CA GLU A 85 -3.05 19.19 2.75
C GLU A 85 -3.13 18.82 1.27
N LYS A 86 -2.19 19.37 0.48
CA LYS A 86 -2.09 19.05 -0.94
C LYS A 86 -1.52 17.63 -1.13
N PRO A 87 -2.06 16.81 -2.05
CA PRO A 87 -1.49 15.51 -2.38
C PRO A 87 -0.03 15.65 -2.81
N SER A 88 0.86 14.90 -2.17
CA SER A 88 2.31 14.95 -2.42
C SER A 88 2.87 13.59 -2.83
N ALA A 89 4.11 13.58 -3.32
CA ALA A 89 4.82 12.34 -3.68
C ALA A 89 4.96 11.37 -2.49
N ALA A 90 5.07 11.90 -1.26
CA ALA A 90 5.11 11.09 -0.04
C ALA A 90 3.78 10.34 0.16
N HIS A 91 2.63 11.02 0.00
CA HIS A 91 1.33 10.36 0.11
C HIS A 91 1.14 9.24 -0.92
N ARG A 92 1.61 9.45 -2.16
CA ARG A 92 1.61 8.37 -3.16
C ARG A 92 2.51 7.20 -2.78
N ALA A 93 3.68 7.48 -2.22
CA ALA A 93 4.58 6.42 -1.72
C ALA A 93 3.94 5.61 -0.58
N ARG A 94 3.24 6.28 0.34
CA ARG A 94 2.52 5.61 1.43
C ARG A 94 1.35 4.78 0.93
N LEU A 95 0.62 5.29 -0.05
CA LEU A 95 -0.45 4.53 -0.68
C LEU A 95 0.08 3.26 -1.34
N ALA A 96 1.18 3.36 -2.11
CA ALA A 96 1.81 2.20 -2.73
C ALA A 96 2.29 1.17 -1.68
N LEU A 97 2.79 1.62 -0.52
CA LEU A 97 3.15 0.73 0.57
C LEU A 97 1.93 0.02 1.20
N ALA A 98 0.81 0.74 1.36
CA ALA A 98 -0.44 0.15 1.85
C ALA A 98 -1.02 -0.87 0.86
N GLU A 99 -0.95 -0.59 -0.45
CA GLU A 99 -1.34 -1.52 -1.51
C GLU A 99 -0.48 -2.79 -1.49
N ALA A 100 0.84 -2.66 -1.33
CA ALA A 100 1.74 -3.80 -1.19
C ALA A 100 1.39 -4.67 0.02
N ALA A 101 1.05 -4.06 1.15
CA ALA A 101 0.60 -4.78 2.34
C ALA A 101 -0.74 -5.52 2.09
N GLY A 102 -1.69 -4.86 1.43
CA GLY A 102 -2.96 -5.47 1.03
C GLY A 102 -2.77 -6.68 0.12
N ALA A 103 -1.88 -6.60 -0.86
CA ALA A 103 -1.57 -7.70 -1.78
C ALA A 103 -0.94 -8.91 -1.05
N VAL A 104 -0.02 -8.67 -0.11
CA VAL A 104 0.59 -9.73 0.71
C VAL A 104 -0.44 -10.41 1.60
N LEU A 105 -1.33 -9.64 2.24
CA LEU A 105 -2.40 -10.19 3.07
C LEU A 105 -3.38 -11.01 2.24
N ALA A 106 -3.85 -10.49 1.10
CA ALA A 106 -4.75 -11.20 0.22
C ALA A 106 -4.14 -12.52 -0.29
N GLY A 107 -2.89 -12.49 -0.76
CA GLY A 107 -2.18 -13.69 -1.20
C GLY A 107 -1.98 -14.70 -0.08
N GLY A 108 -1.56 -14.24 1.11
CA GLY A 108 -1.35 -15.11 2.27
C GLY A 108 -2.63 -15.76 2.79
N LEU A 109 -3.74 -15.02 2.82
CA LEU A 109 -5.04 -15.55 3.22
C LEU A 109 -5.58 -16.57 2.22
N SER A 110 -5.44 -16.29 0.91
CA SER A 110 -5.80 -17.24 -0.15
C SER A 110 -5.03 -18.57 0.00
N LEU A 111 -3.74 -18.52 0.34
CA LEU A 111 -2.94 -19.72 0.63
C LEU A 111 -3.43 -20.51 1.86
N LEU A 112 -4.09 -19.85 2.80
CA LEU A 112 -4.73 -20.50 3.96
C LEU A 112 -6.14 -21.03 3.64
N GLY A 113 -6.62 -20.87 2.41
CA GLY A 113 -8.00 -21.19 2.03
C GLY A 113 -9.03 -20.24 2.61
N ILE A 114 -8.59 -19.04 3.02
CA ILE A 114 -9.45 -17.96 3.51
C ILE A 114 -9.61 -17.01 2.33
N ASP A 115 -10.77 -17.03 1.68
CA ASP A 115 -11.12 -15.98 0.74
C ASP A 115 -11.24 -14.67 1.53
N ALA A 116 -10.41 -13.69 1.16
CA ALA A 116 -10.48 -12.37 1.75
C ALA A 116 -11.85 -11.77 1.38
N PRO A 117 -12.72 -11.44 2.36
CA PRO A 117 -14.00 -10.84 2.05
C PRO A 117 -13.77 -9.52 1.30
N GLU A 118 -14.52 -9.31 0.23
CA GLU A 118 -14.37 -8.17 -0.69
C GLU A 118 -14.48 -6.81 0.03
N HIS A 119 -15.10 -6.77 1.23
CA HIS A 119 -15.29 -5.58 2.05
C HIS A 119 -15.15 -5.89 3.56
N LEU A 120 -14.47 -5.00 4.32
CA LEU A 120 -14.43 -4.98 5.79
C LEU A 120 -15.20 -3.77 6.32
#